data_AF-A0A7S2XZJ4-F1
#
_entry.id   AF-A0A7S2XZJ4-F1
#
_cell.length_a   1.000
_cell.length_b   1.000
_cell.length_c   1.000
_cell.angle_alpha   90.00
_cell.angle_beta   90.00
_cell.angle_gamma   90.00
#
_symmetry.space_group_name_H-M   'P 1'
#
loop_
_entity.id
_entity.type
_entity.pdbx_description
1 polymer ?
#
loop_
_entity_poly.entity_id
_entity_poly.type
_entity_poly.pdbx_seq_one_letter_code
_entity_poly.pdbx_strand_id
1 'polypeptide(L)'
;QERLLLFYSELLGAIMHCISDNEADIRRDAEETNEQLLNLVRTTRMRKEFELSPLLATLTQELGSHHVPTRMASLRWINMLMEKAPQEMNRFIGDLLPALLKT
;
A
#
# COMPACT_ATOMS: atom_id res chain seq x y z
N GLN A 1 -4.27 14.59 -13.51
CA GLN A 1 -4.42 13.75 -12.31
C GLN A 1 -4.67 12.28 -12.66
N GLU A 2 -5.46 11.98 -13.70
CA GLU A 2 -5.84 10.60 -14.09
C GLU A 2 -4.67 9.69 -14.52
N ARG A 3 -3.61 10.23 -15.15
CA ARG A 3 -2.45 9.41 -15.57
C ARG A 3 -1.64 8.83 -14.42
N LEU A 4 -1.70 9.40 -13.22
CA LEU A 4 -0.91 8.94 -12.07
C LEU A 4 -1.44 7.62 -11.48
N LEU A 5 -2.71 7.29 -11.75
CA LEU A 5 -3.37 6.08 -11.25
C LEU A 5 -2.61 4.79 -11.61
N LEU A 6 -2.04 4.75 -12.82
CA LEU A 6 -1.30 3.61 -13.35
C LEU A 6 0.03 3.38 -12.61
N PHE A 7 0.56 4.40 -11.94
CA PHE A 7 1.88 4.37 -11.30
C PHE A 7 1.79 4.20 -9.77
N TYR A 8 0.59 4.05 -9.20
CA TYR A 8 0.43 3.98 -7.74
C TYR A 8 1.11 2.76 -7.12
N SER A 9 1.13 1.62 -7.81
CA SER A 9 1.85 0.43 -7.35
C SER A 9 3.36 0.65 -7.30
N GLU A 10 3.93 1.28 -8.33
CA GLU A 10 5.36 1.55 -8.44
C GLU A 10 5.79 2.63 -7.44
N LEU A 11 5.00 3.68 -7.30
CA LEU A 11 5.20 4.71 -6.28
C LEU A 11 5.15 4.12 -4.88
N LEU A 12 4.15 3.28 -4.59
CA LEU A 12 4.05 2.59 -3.30
C LEU A 12 5.27 1.71 -3.04
N GLY A 13 5.72 0.93 -4.03
CA GLY A 13 6.90 0.08 -3.89
C GLY A 13 8.16 0.88 -3.57
N ALA A 14 8.39 1.98 -4.28
CA ALA A 14 9.50 2.89 -4.02
C ALA A 14 9.44 3.50 -2.61
N ILE A 15 8.24 3.94 -2.19
CA ILE A 15 8.02 4.49 -0.84
C ILE A 15 8.30 3.44 0.24
N MET A 16 7.81 2.21 0.08
CA MET A 16 8.02 1.12 1.06
C MET A 16 9.52 0.77 1.19
N HIS A 17 10.26 0.81 0.08
CA HIS A 17 11.70 0.67 0.11
C HIS A 17 12.35 1.77 0.96
N CYS A 18 11.96 3.04 0.74
CA CYS A 18 12.51 4.17 1.48
C CYS A 18 12.09 4.22 2.97
N ILE A 19 10.91 3.70 3.35
CA ILE A 19 10.53 3.55 4.77
C ILE A 19 11.50 2.60 5.50
N SER A 20 12.09 1.65 4.77
CA SER A 20 13.06 0.69 5.31
C SER A 20 14.51 1.18 5.23
N ASP A 21 14.75 2.41 4.78
CA ASP A 21 16.10 2.94 4.54
C ASP A 21 16.90 3.12 5.85
N ASN A 22 18.22 3.10 5.75
CA ASN A 22 19.11 3.32 6.89
C ASN A 22 19.19 4.80 7.29
N GLU A 23 19.02 5.72 6.32
CA GLU A 23 19.07 7.15 6.54
C GLU A 23 17.77 7.69 7.15
N ALA A 24 17.89 8.47 8.23
CA ALA A 24 16.73 8.89 9.00
C ALA A 24 15.86 9.91 8.25
N ASP A 25 16.49 10.81 7.51
CA ASP A 25 15.77 11.81 6.70
C ASP A 25 15.01 11.15 5.54
N ILE A 26 15.59 10.11 4.90
CA ILE A 26 14.91 9.34 3.84
C ILE A 26 13.67 8.65 4.39
N ARG A 27 13.78 8.00 5.56
CA ARG A 27 12.62 7.35 6.20
C ARG A 27 11.52 8.35 6.53
N ARG A 28 11.87 9.50 7.12
CA ARG A 28 10.90 10.54 7.51
C ARG A 28 10.13 11.02 6.29
N ASP A 29 10.84 11.40 5.24
CA ASP A 29 10.21 11.94 4.03
C ASP A 29 9.38 10.84 3.31
N ALA A 30 9.81 9.59 3.38
CA ALA A 30 9.05 8.44 2.86
C ALA A 30 7.77 8.16 3.64
N GLU A 31 7.79 8.26 4.97
CA GLU A 31 6.61 8.09 5.82
C GLU A 31 5.56 9.18 5.56
N GLU A 32 5.99 10.43 5.40
CA GLU A 32 5.10 11.53 5.03
C GLU A 32 4.51 11.32 3.63
N THR A 33 5.36 10.97 2.66
CA THR A 33 4.92 10.69 1.28
C THR A 33 3.94 9.51 1.23
N ASN A 34 4.16 8.48 2.05
CA ASN A 34 3.26 7.35 2.20
C ASN A 34 1.87 7.77 2.69
N GLU A 35 1.80 8.66 3.69
CA GLU A 35 0.54 9.18 4.20
C GLU A 35 -0.19 10.03 3.15
N GLN A 36 0.54 10.86 2.41
CA GLN A 36 -0.03 11.65 1.31
C GLN A 36 -0.61 10.76 0.20
N LEU A 37 0.13 9.74 -0.22
CA LEU A 37 -0.34 8.79 -1.25
C LEU A 37 -1.54 7.98 -0.76
N LEU A 38 -1.53 7.51 0.50
CA LEU A 38 -2.66 6.80 1.11
C LEU A 38 -3.92 7.68 1.11
N ASN A 39 -3.79 8.95 1.49
CA ASN A 39 -4.90 9.90 1.47
C ASN A 39 -5.41 10.21 0.05
N LEU A 40 -4.50 10.32 -0.92
CA LEU A 40 -4.84 10.52 -2.32
C LEU A 40 -5.65 9.33 -2.85
N VAL A 41 -5.19 8.09 -2.64
CA VAL A 41 -5.92 6.88 -3.06
C VAL A 41 -7.27 6.80 -2.32
N ARG A 42 -7.29 7.06 -1.02
CA ARG A 42 -8.52 7.04 -0.20
C ARG A 42 -9.60 7.97 -0.76
N THR A 43 -9.24 9.18 -1.17
CA THR A 43 -10.19 10.20 -1.67
C THR A 43 -10.52 10.10 -3.15
N THR A 44 -9.72 9.35 -3.94
CA THR A 44 -9.95 9.18 -5.38
C THR A 44 -11.26 8.44 -5.67
N ARG A 45 -12.17 9.04 -6.46
CA ARG A 45 -13.53 8.49 -6.69
C ARG A 45 -13.62 7.45 -7.81
N MET A 46 -12.63 7.35 -8.69
CA MET A 46 -12.66 6.49 -9.86
C MET A 46 -12.33 5.04 -9.50
N ARG A 47 -13.37 4.21 -9.32
CA ARG A 47 -13.22 2.75 -9.04
C ARG A 47 -12.81 1.92 -10.26
N LYS A 48 -12.97 2.44 -11.48
CA LYS A 48 -12.80 1.66 -12.73
C LYS A 48 -11.37 1.64 -13.30
N GLU A 49 -10.48 2.53 -12.85
CA GLU A 49 -9.13 2.70 -13.40
C GLU A 49 -8.00 2.36 -12.42
N PHE A 50 -8.35 1.98 -11.18
CA PHE A 50 -7.36 1.66 -10.17
C PHE A 50 -7.06 0.16 -10.16
N GLU A 51 -5.86 -0.21 -10.62
CA GLU A 51 -5.40 -1.60 -10.60
C GLU A 51 -5.01 -2.02 -9.18
N LEU A 52 -5.96 -2.67 -8.49
CA LEU A 52 -5.77 -3.13 -7.12
C LEU A 52 -4.75 -4.28 -7.02
N SER A 53 -4.67 -5.14 -8.04
CA SER A 53 -3.80 -6.33 -8.03
C SER A 53 -2.31 -6.02 -7.81
N PRO A 54 -1.65 -5.14 -8.60
CA PRO A 54 -0.24 -4.83 -8.38
C PRO A 54 -0.01 -4.11 -7.04
N LEU A 55 -0.95 -3.27 -6.60
CA LEU A 55 -0.84 -2.62 -5.27
C LEU A 55 -0.88 -3.67 -4.15
N LEU A 56 -1.82 -4.62 -4.21
CA LEU A 56 -1.95 -5.68 -3.22
C LEU A 56 -0.77 -6.65 -3.23
N ALA A 57 -0.19 -6.93 -4.40
CA ALA A 57 1.02 -7.75 -4.47
C ALA A 57 2.17 -7.11 -3.68
N THR A 58 2.43 -5.82 -3.88
CA THR A 58 3.41 -5.06 -3.10
C THR A 58 3.09 -5.10 -1.61
N LEU A 59 1.85 -4.77 -1.22
CA LEU A 59 1.45 -4.73 0.19
C LEU A 59 1.58 -6.09 0.88
N THR A 60 1.20 -7.16 0.19
CA THR A 60 1.26 -8.54 0.71
C THR A 60 2.71 -8.98 0.92
N GLN A 61 3.62 -8.60 0.01
CA GLN A 61 5.05 -8.83 0.17
C GLN A 61 5.60 -8.09 1.39
N GLU A 62 5.25 -6.81 1.55
CA GLU A 62 5.78 -5.95 2.61
C GLU A 62 5.26 -6.28 4.02
N LEU A 63 4.17 -7.06 4.14
CA LEU A 63 3.78 -7.67 5.43
C LEU A 63 4.89 -8.57 6.00
N GLY A 64 5.73 -9.17 5.15
CA GLY A 64 6.87 -9.98 5.56
C GLY A 64 8.14 -9.19 5.89
N SER A 65 8.12 -7.86 5.79
CA SER A 65 9.31 -7.01 6.00
C SER A 65 9.85 -7.14 7.43
N HIS A 66 11.17 -7.11 7.59
CA HIS A 66 11.79 -7.05 8.92
C HIS A 66 11.60 -5.68 9.61
N HIS A 67 11.28 -4.63 8.84
CA HIS A 67 11.08 -3.28 9.35
C HIS A 67 9.63 -3.08 9.81
N VAL A 68 9.45 -2.83 11.11
CA VAL A 68 8.12 -2.61 11.71
C VAL A 68 7.35 -1.46 11.04
N PRO A 69 7.96 -0.30 10.73
CA PRO A 69 7.26 0.80 10.07
C PRO A 69 6.67 0.40 8.71
N THR A 70 7.39 -0.41 7.93
CA THR A 70 6.97 -0.91 6.62
C THR A 70 5.80 -1.88 6.73
N ARG A 71 5.83 -2.81 7.69
CA ARG A 71 4.68 -3.69 7.98
C ARG A 71 3.46 -2.89 8.42
N MET A 72 3.66 -1.90 9.30
CA MET A 72 2.57 -1.03 9.78
C MET A 72 1.98 -0.17 8.67
N ALA A 73 2.80 0.36 7.76
CA ALA A 73 2.33 1.06 6.57
C ALA A 73 1.47 0.14 5.70
N SER A 74 1.93 -1.10 5.48
CA SER A 74 1.22 -2.09 4.68
C SER A 74 -0.16 -2.44 5.25
N LEU A 75 -0.24 -2.65 6.58
CA LEU A 75 -1.51 -2.90 7.27
C LEU A 75 -2.47 -1.70 7.17
N ARG A 76 -1.98 -0.46 7.31
CA ARG A 76 -2.79 0.75 7.14
C ARG A 76 -3.39 0.84 5.74
N TRP A 77 -2.58 0.53 4.72
CA TRP A 77 -3.03 0.48 3.33
C TRP A 77 -4.11 -0.59 3.12
N ILE A 78 -3.88 -1.82 3.58
CA ILE A 78 -4.85 -2.91 3.47
C ILE A 78 -6.17 -2.54 4.15
N ASN A 79 -6.12 -1.98 5.36
CA ASN A 79 -7.33 -1.51 6.06
C ASN A 79 -8.09 -0.45 5.25
N MET A 80 -7.39 0.57 4.76
CA MET A 80 -7.99 1.63 3.93
C MET A 80 -8.63 1.05 2.66
N LEU A 81 -8.00 0.08 2.00
CA LEU A 81 -8.53 -0.57 0.80
C LEU A 81 -9.76 -1.44 1.10
N MET A 82 -9.78 -2.13 2.25
CA MET A 82 -10.96 -2.88 2.71
C MET A 82 -12.17 -1.96 2.93
N GLU A 83 -11.96 -0.78 3.52
CA GLU A 83 -13.01 0.22 3.69
C GLU A 83 -13.46 0.82 2.35
N LYS A 84 -12.51 1.13 1.46
CA LYS A 84 -12.76 1.82 0.19
C LYS A 84 -13.41 0.94 -0.88
N ALA A 85 -12.94 -0.30 -1.02
CA ALA A 85 -13.27 -1.21 -2.11
C ALA A 85 -13.48 -2.67 -1.63
N PRO A 86 -14.39 -2.91 -0.67
CA PRO A 86 -14.56 -4.22 -0.03
C PRO A 86 -14.89 -5.35 -1.03
N GLN A 87 -15.70 -5.07 -2.05
CA GLN A 87 -16.11 -6.06 -3.05
C GLN A 87 -14.94 -6.50 -3.95
N GLU A 88 -14.04 -5.58 -4.28
CA GLU A 88 -12.85 -5.90 -5.08
C GLU A 88 -11.79 -6.60 -4.20
N MET A 89 -11.60 -6.13 -2.96
CA MET A 89 -10.73 -6.78 -1.98
C MET A 89 -11.12 -8.24 -1.70
N ASN A 90 -12.42 -8.55 -1.65
CA ASN A 90 -12.90 -9.91 -1.46
C ASN A 90 -12.41 -10.89 -2.53
N ARG A 91 -12.08 -10.43 -3.75
CA ARG A 91 -11.52 -11.29 -4.80
C ARG A 91 -10.10 -11.75 -4.51
N PHE A 92 -9.37 -11.04 -3.64
CA PHE A 92 -7.99 -11.32 -3.26
C PHE A 92 -7.85 -11.92 -1.87
N ILE A 93 -8.96 -12.17 -1.15
CA ILE A 93 -8.92 -12.59 0.25
C ILE A 93 -8.18 -13.93 0.46
N GLY A 94 -8.25 -14.83 -0.52
CA GLY A 94 -7.58 -16.13 -0.47
C GLY A 94 -6.06 -16.02 -0.40
N ASP A 95 -5.49 -15.04 -1.11
CA ASP A 95 -4.04 -14.80 -1.13
C ASP A 95 -3.60 -13.90 0.03
N LEU A 96 -4.44 -12.93 0.40
CA LEU A 96 -4.14 -11.93 1.42
C LEU A 96 -4.22 -12.49 2.85
N LEU A 97 -5.23 -13.31 3.15
CA LEU A 97 -5.48 -13.80 4.51
C LEU A 97 -4.30 -14.61 5.08
N PRO A 98 -3.68 -15.55 4.33
CA PRO A 98 -2.50 -16.26 4.82
C PRO A 98 -1.32 -15.35 5.15
N ALA A 99 -1.13 -14.24 4.43
CA ALA A 99 -0.07 -13.29 4.72
C ALA A 99 -0.38 -12.50 6.00
N LEU A 100 -1.61 -12.00 6.16
CA LEU A 100 -2.05 -11.29 7.36
C LEU A 100 -1.90 -12.14 8.63
N LEU A 101 -2.24 -13.42 8.58
CA LEU A 101 -2.13 -14.33 9.72
C LEU A 101 -0.69 -14.68 10.13
N LYS A 102 0.31 -14.37 9.30
CA LYS A 102 1.74 -14.59 9.58
C LYS A 102 2.45 -13.35 10.12
N THR A 103 1.77 -12.20 10.12
CA THR A 103 2.32 -10.89 10.55
C THR A 103 2.38 -10.78 12.06
#